data_AF-A0A1G1ZCR1-F1
#
_entry.id   AF-A0A1G1ZCR1-F1
#
_cell.length_a   1.000
_cell.length_b   1.000
_cell.length_c   1.000
_cell.angle_alpha   90.00
_cell.angle_beta   90.00
_cell.angle_gamma   90.00
#
_symmetry.space_group_name_H-M   'P 1'
#
loop_
_entity.id
_entity.type
_entity.pdbx_description
1 polymer ?
#
loop_
_entity_poly.entity_id
_entity_poly.type
_entity_poly.pdbx_seq_one_letter_code
_entity_poly.pdbx_strand_id
1 'polypeptide(L)'
;MIDCLREREKRDLSNRDYVYCQFTNKRLKTRYKNVFIHTSLIEGLIVDRSLRKESQVRQKCECCGREDSFRSFRRAIEILRDDVGDQYNSLHEIYTIRNELAHDFITLDQAPLEQKIEEAWEKIINVYKNSEFLNELFHVKYNFRPDKIVEDSTTSQTDT
;
A
#
# COMPACT_ATOMS: atom_id res chain seq x y z
N MET A 1 -19.98 -10.10 6.97
CA MET A 1 -18.57 -10.06 7.37
C MET A 1 -17.90 -11.24 6.68
N ILE A 2 -16.90 -11.01 5.81
CA ILE A 2 -16.23 -12.10 5.06
C ILE A 2 -15.33 -12.85 6.03
N ASP A 3 -15.61 -14.15 6.21
CA ASP A 3 -14.83 -15.03 7.08
C ASP A 3 -13.58 -15.50 6.32
N CYS A 4 -12.52 -14.68 6.33
CA CYS A 4 -11.25 -14.93 5.62
C CYS A 4 -10.48 -16.19 6.10
N LEU A 5 -11.07 -17.02 6.97
CA LEU A 5 -10.42 -18.11 7.71
C LEU A 5 -10.57 -19.50 7.08
N ARG A 6 -11.47 -19.71 6.11
CA ARG A 6 -11.62 -21.04 5.48
C ARG A 6 -10.63 -21.17 4.33
N GLU A 7 -9.58 -21.97 4.53
CA GLU A 7 -8.50 -22.26 3.55
C GLU A 7 -8.97 -22.82 2.19
N ARG A 8 -10.27 -22.99 1.97
CA ARG A 8 -10.84 -23.57 0.75
C ARG A 8 -11.08 -22.61 -0.43
N GLU A 9 -10.95 -21.29 -0.28
CA GLU A 9 -11.39 -20.36 -1.35
C GLU A 9 -10.37 -19.29 -1.78
N LYS A 10 -9.06 -19.48 -1.54
CA LYS A 10 -8.05 -18.55 -2.07
C LYS A 10 -8.11 -18.34 -3.60
N ARG A 11 -8.76 -19.26 -4.34
CA ARG A 11 -8.84 -19.22 -5.81
C ARG A 11 -10.04 -18.42 -6.37
N ASP A 12 -11.05 -18.10 -5.55
CA ASP A 12 -12.31 -17.50 -6.02
C ASP A 12 -12.61 -16.12 -5.39
N LEU A 13 -11.63 -15.50 -4.73
CA LEU A 13 -11.81 -14.15 -4.19
C LEU A 13 -11.88 -13.12 -5.32
N SER A 14 -12.84 -12.20 -5.22
CA SER A 14 -12.78 -10.96 -6.00
C SER A 14 -11.51 -10.18 -5.62
N ASN A 15 -11.00 -9.33 -6.51
CA ASN A 15 -9.83 -8.49 -6.20
C ASN A 15 -10.06 -7.65 -4.93
N ARG A 16 -11.29 -7.14 -4.75
CA ARG A 16 -11.68 -6.43 -3.53
C ARG A 16 -11.52 -7.30 -2.29
N ASP A 17 -12.07 -8.51 -2.30
CA ASP A 17 -12.07 -9.39 -1.13
C ASP A 17 -10.66 -9.92 -0.84
N TYR A 18 -9.86 -10.17 -1.88
CA TYR A 18 -8.44 -10.48 -1.75
C TYR A 18 -7.69 -9.37 -1.01
N VAL A 19 -7.88 -8.11 -1.42
CA VAL A 19 -7.26 -6.94 -0.79
C VAL A 19 -7.75 -6.79 0.65
N TYR A 20 -9.07 -6.87 0.89
CA TYR A 20 -9.64 -6.78 2.24
C TYR A 20 -9.08 -7.84 3.19
N CYS A 21 -8.92 -9.10 2.73
CA CYS A 21 -8.34 -10.16 3.55
C CYS A 21 -6.85 -9.94 3.90
N GLN A 22 -6.12 -9.05 3.20
CA GLN A 22 -4.77 -8.66 3.61
C GLN A 22 -4.78 -7.83 4.90
N PHE A 23 -5.90 -7.20 5.25
CA PHE A 23 -6.01 -6.38 6.47
C PHE A 23 -6.60 -7.15 7.65
N THR A 24 -7.41 -8.20 7.42
CA THR A 24 -8.17 -8.88 8.48
C THR A 24 -7.64 -10.25 8.87
N ASN A 25 -6.81 -10.90 8.06
CA ASN A 25 -6.40 -12.29 8.33
C ASN A 25 -5.24 -12.38 9.33
N LYS A 26 -5.51 -12.92 10.52
CA LYS A 26 -4.52 -13.19 11.59
C LYS A 26 -3.40 -14.17 11.17
N ARG A 27 -3.53 -14.89 10.03
CA ARG A 27 -2.49 -15.77 9.48
C ARG A 27 -1.42 -15.07 8.64
N LEU A 28 -1.30 -13.74 8.72
CA LEU A 28 -0.12 -13.00 8.26
C LEU A 28 1.07 -13.17 9.25
N LYS A 29 1.43 -14.43 9.57
CA LYS A 29 2.59 -14.77 10.41
C LYS A 29 3.95 -14.42 9.77
N THR A 30 3.98 -13.62 8.70
CA THR A 30 5.21 -13.19 8.04
C THR A 30 5.11 -11.71 7.67
N ARG A 31 5.44 -10.83 8.64
CA ARG A 31 5.48 -9.36 8.47
C ARG A 31 6.22 -8.94 7.18
N TYR A 32 7.23 -9.70 6.78
CA TYR A 32 7.96 -9.55 5.52
C TYR A 32 7.07 -9.52 4.26
N LYS A 33 6.16 -10.49 4.10
CA LYS A 33 5.29 -10.55 2.92
C LYS A 33 4.29 -9.39 2.90
N ASN A 34 3.91 -8.91 4.07
CA ASN A 34 2.97 -7.80 4.20
C ASN A 34 3.59 -6.50 3.70
N VAL A 35 4.87 -6.23 4.00
CA VAL A 35 5.54 -5.01 3.54
C VAL A 35 5.43 -4.88 2.02
N PHE A 36 5.80 -5.92 1.26
CA PHE A 36 5.74 -5.89 -0.21
C PHE A 36 4.32 -5.80 -0.78
N ILE A 37 3.36 -6.51 -0.17
CA ILE A 37 1.96 -6.46 -0.62
C ILE A 37 1.39 -5.06 -0.38
N HIS A 38 1.52 -4.54 0.84
CA HIS A 38 0.91 -3.27 1.24
C HIS A 38 1.58 -2.06 0.58
N THR A 39 2.89 -2.07 0.39
CA THR A 39 3.58 -1.07 -0.44
C THR A 39 3.07 -1.09 -1.87
N SER A 40 2.93 -2.26 -2.49
CA SER A 40 2.37 -2.37 -3.86
C SER A 40 0.93 -1.87 -3.96
N LEU A 41 0.11 -2.07 -2.93
CA LEU A 41 -1.26 -1.55 -2.87
C LEU A 41 -1.27 -0.02 -2.81
N ILE A 42 -0.43 0.57 -1.94
CA ILE A 42 -0.27 2.03 -1.82
C ILE A 42 0.22 2.61 -3.15
N GLU A 43 1.30 2.05 -3.72
CA GLU A 43 1.87 2.49 -4.99
C GLU A 43 0.84 2.45 -6.12
N GLY A 44 0.10 1.36 -6.24
CA GLY A 44 -0.93 1.19 -7.26
C GLY A 44 -2.09 2.19 -7.15
N LEU A 45 -2.47 2.59 -5.92
CA LEU A 45 -3.48 3.62 -5.71
C LEU A 45 -2.98 5.01 -6.11
N ILE A 46 -1.74 5.35 -5.75
CA ILE A 46 -1.13 6.64 -6.10
C ILE A 46 -0.93 6.75 -7.62
N VAL A 47 -0.43 5.69 -8.25
CA VAL A 47 -0.26 5.64 -9.72
C VAL A 47 -1.61 5.82 -10.41
N ASP A 48 -2.64 5.04 -10.05
CA ASP A 48 -3.99 5.14 -10.62
C ASP A 48 -4.60 6.55 -10.43
N ARG A 49 -4.48 7.13 -9.22
CA ARG A 49 -4.97 8.48 -8.95
C ARG A 49 -4.26 9.53 -9.82
N SER A 50 -2.94 9.42 -9.98
CA SER A 50 -2.16 10.38 -10.76
C SER A 50 -2.50 10.31 -12.25
N LEU A 51 -2.73 9.11 -12.80
CA LEU A 51 -3.15 8.92 -14.19
C LEU A 51 -4.52 9.58 -14.43
N ARG A 52 -5.46 9.46 -13.49
CA ARG A 52 -6.77 10.12 -13.59
C ARG A 52 -6.65 11.64 -13.52
N LYS A 53 -5.77 12.19 -12.67
CA LYS A 53 -5.52 13.64 -12.58
C LYS A 53 -4.92 14.18 -13.88
N GLU A 54 -3.97 13.47 -14.48
CA GLU A 54 -3.31 13.91 -15.71
C GLU A 54 -4.09 13.59 -16.98
N SER A 55 -5.00 12.63 -16.98
CA SER A 55 -5.95 12.45 -18.11
C SER A 55 -6.82 13.69 -18.38
N GLN A 56 -6.92 14.60 -17.40
CA GLN A 56 -7.52 15.94 -17.56
C GLN A 56 -6.57 16.94 -18.26
N VAL A 57 -5.27 16.66 -18.28
CA VAL A 57 -4.18 17.45 -18.88
C VAL A 57 -3.51 16.58 -19.97
N ARG A 58 -4.18 16.39 -21.10
CA ARG A 58 -3.72 15.50 -22.18
C ARG A 58 -2.31 15.89 -22.68
N GLN A 59 -1.30 15.11 -22.34
CA GLN A 59 -0.06 15.02 -23.12
C GLN A 59 0.02 13.64 -23.76
N LYS A 60 -0.30 13.57 -25.06
CA LYS A 60 0.11 12.44 -25.90
C LYS A 60 1.64 12.57 -26.08
N CYS A 61 2.41 11.50 -25.93
CA CYS A 61 3.80 11.51 -26.40
C CYS A 61 3.77 11.74 -27.92
N GLU A 62 4.23 12.92 -28.34
CA GLU A 62 4.34 13.34 -29.75
C GLU A 62 5.18 12.36 -30.58
N CYS A 63 6.02 11.59 -29.90
CA CYS A 63 6.96 10.60 -30.40
C CYS A 63 6.33 9.26 -30.84
N CYS A 64 5.28 8.78 -30.17
CA CYS A 64 4.77 7.42 -30.42
C CYS A 64 3.24 7.32 -30.48
N GLY A 65 2.51 8.40 -30.20
CA GLY A 65 1.04 8.43 -30.27
C GLY A 65 0.34 7.49 -29.27
N ARG A 66 1.09 6.78 -28.42
CA ARG A 66 0.56 5.94 -27.36
C ARG A 66 0.35 6.79 -26.12
N GLU A 67 -0.76 6.55 -25.42
CA GLU A 67 -0.90 7.03 -24.05
C GLU A 67 0.22 6.39 -23.24
N ASP A 68 1.00 7.22 -22.54
CA ASP A 68 2.09 6.77 -21.69
C ASP A 68 1.47 6.05 -20.47
N SER A 69 1.12 4.78 -20.66
CA SER A 69 0.29 4.01 -19.72
C SER A 69 1.07 3.56 -18.49
N PHE A 70 2.39 3.67 -18.52
CA PHE A 70 3.26 3.28 -17.41
C PHE A 70 3.78 4.51 -16.67
N ARG A 71 3.44 4.61 -15.39
CA ARG A 71 3.91 5.69 -14.52
C ARG A 71 4.54 5.12 -13.27
N SER A 72 5.79 5.48 -13.05
CA SER A 72 6.50 5.14 -11.82
C SER A 72 5.86 5.81 -10.60
N PHE A 73 5.96 5.18 -9.43
CA PHE A 73 5.54 5.76 -8.16
C PHE A 73 6.15 7.14 -7.92
N ARG A 74 7.48 7.29 -8.13
CA ARG A 74 8.19 8.57 -7.96
C ARG A 74 7.55 9.70 -8.76
N ARG A 75 7.18 9.42 -10.02
CA ARG A 75 6.52 10.44 -10.85
C ARG A 75 5.09 10.69 -10.41
N ALA A 76 4.35 9.63 -10.04
CA ALA A 76 2.97 9.73 -9.60
C ALA A 76 2.82 10.56 -8.31
N ILE A 77 3.67 10.32 -7.31
CA ILE A 77 3.62 11.03 -6.03
C ILE A 77 4.01 12.51 -6.15
N GLU A 78 4.94 12.85 -7.05
CA GLU A 78 5.26 14.25 -7.37
C GLU A 78 4.08 15.01 -7.99
N ILE A 79 3.35 14.38 -8.90
CA ILE A 79 2.16 14.99 -9.54
C ILE A 79 1.03 15.22 -8.53
N LEU A 80 0.97 14.35 -7.52
CA LEU A 80 -0.01 14.41 -6.45
C LEU A 80 0.50 15.14 -5.22
N ARG A 81 1.66 15.82 -5.28
CA ARG A 81 2.31 16.41 -4.11
C ARG A 81 1.37 17.28 -3.27
N ASP A 82 0.59 18.14 -3.92
CA ASP A 82 -0.37 19.02 -3.25
C ASP A 82 -1.56 18.26 -2.66
N ASP A 83 -2.03 17.20 -3.32
CA ASP A 83 -3.16 16.38 -2.84
C ASP A 83 -2.74 15.49 -1.66
N VAL A 84 -1.48 15.05 -1.65
CA VAL A 84 -0.88 14.20 -0.62
C VAL A 84 -0.48 15.03 0.60
N GLY A 85 -0.05 16.27 0.41
CA GLY A 85 0.27 17.20 1.48
C GLY A 85 1.40 16.72 2.40
N ASP A 86 1.15 16.76 3.71
CA ASP A 86 2.10 16.40 4.76
C ASP A 86 2.49 14.92 4.78
N GLN A 87 1.69 14.05 4.16
CA GLN A 87 1.94 12.61 4.09
C GLN A 87 2.99 12.24 3.03
N TYR A 88 3.41 13.20 2.21
CA TYR A 88 4.33 12.97 1.09
C TYR A 88 5.62 12.30 1.56
N ASN A 89 6.23 12.84 2.62
CA ASN A 89 7.49 12.30 3.16
C ASN A 89 7.32 10.87 3.66
N SER A 90 6.26 10.59 4.42
CA SER A 90 5.98 9.25 4.95
C SER A 90 5.81 8.21 3.84
N LEU A 91 5.10 8.56 2.77
CA LEU A 91 4.90 7.68 1.62
C LEU A 91 6.19 7.46 0.82
N HIS A 92 7.01 8.49 0.69
CA HIS A 92 8.31 8.38 0.04
C HIS A 92 9.27 7.50 0.87
N GLU A 93 9.26 7.60 2.20
CA GLU A 93 10.06 6.76 3.09
C GLU A 93 9.69 5.28 2.98
N ILE A 94 8.39 4.96 2.96
CA ILE A 94 7.90 3.58 2.75
C ILE A 94 8.45 3.00 1.44
N TYR A 95 8.41 3.77 0.36
CA TYR A 95 8.94 3.38 -0.94
C TYR A 95 10.47 3.18 -0.91
N THR A 96 11.21 4.07 -0.25
CA THR A 96 12.66 3.94 -0.08
C THR A 96 13.00 2.65 0.66
N ILE A 97 12.41 2.39 1.83
CA ILE A 97 12.70 1.20 2.63
C ILE A 97 12.33 -0.08 1.87
N ARG A 98 11.21 -0.09 1.15
CA ARG A 98 10.83 -1.23 0.30
C ARG A 98 11.86 -1.50 -0.78
N ASN A 99 12.40 -0.47 -1.42
CA ASN A 99 13.44 -0.62 -2.44
C ASN A 99 14.76 -1.10 -1.84
N GLU A 100 15.15 -0.58 -0.68
CA GLU A 100 16.31 -1.10 0.05
C GLU A 100 16.10 -2.60 0.30
N LEU A 101 14.98 -3.00 0.92
CA LEU A 101 14.64 -4.41 1.18
C LEU A 101 14.62 -5.28 -0.07
N ALA A 102 14.28 -4.73 -1.24
CA ALA A 102 14.22 -5.46 -2.50
C ALA A 102 15.58 -5.64 -3.19
N HIS A 103 16.48 -4.66 -3.04
CA HIS A 103 17.70 -4.56 -3.86
C HIS A 103 18.99 -4.62 -3.06
N ASP A 104 19.00 -4.10 -1.83
CA ASP A 104 20.21 -3.86 -1.05
C ASP A 104 20.42 -4.90 0.06
N PHE A 105 19.38 -5.66 0.43
CA PHE A 105 19.44 -6.66 1.52
C PHE A 105 19.84 -8.07 1.08
N ILE A 106 20.35 -8.25 -0.14
CA ILE A 106 20.81 -9.56 -0.65
C ILE A 106 21.97 -10.12 0.19
N THR A 107 22.65 -9.29 0.99
CA THR A 107 23.88 -9.63 1.73
C THR A 107 23.81 -9.43 3.25
N LEU A 108 22.65 -9.11 3.83
CA LEU A 108 22.54 -8.82 5.27
C LEU A 108 22.16 -10.05 6.11
N ASP A 109 22.68 -10.08 7.34
CA ASP A 109 22.25 -11.03 8.36
C ASP A 109 20.75 -10.89 8.65
N GLN A 110 20.13 -11.96 9.14
CA GLN A 110 18.69 -12.03 9.36
C GLN A 110 18.15 -10.94 10.29
N ALA A 111 18.88 -10.57 11.34
CA ALA A 111 18.42 -9.60 12.34
C ALA A 111 18.28 -8.15 11.79
N PRO A 112 19.28 -7.56 11.09
CA PRO A 112 19.12 -6.27 10.41
C PRO A 112 17.96 -6.24 9.40
N LEU A 113 17.75 -7.34 8.67
CA LEU A 113 16.64 -7.48 7.75
C LEU A 113 15.30 -7.42 8.49
N GLU A 114 15.15 -8.18 9.57
CA GLU A 114 13.94 -8.18 10.41
C GLU A 114 13.64 -6.80 11.01
N GLN A 115 14.66 -6.07 11.46
CA GLN A 115 14.49 -4.71 11.98
C GLN A 115 13.93 -3.74 10.93
N LYS A 116 14.45 -3.81 9.70
CA LYS A 116 13.99 -2.96 8.59
C LYS A 116 12.59 -3.33 8.11
N ILE A 117 12.23 -4.60 8.18
CA ILE A 117 10.85 -5.05 7.93
C ILE A 117 9.89 -4.48 8.97
N GLU A 118 10.29 -4.47 10.24
CA GLU A 118 9.46 -3.90 11.31
C GLU A 118 9.28 -2.39 11.10
N GLU A 119 10.38 -1.67 10.84
CA GLU A 119 10.34 -0.24 10.55
C GLU A 119 9.40 0.09 9.37
N ALA A 120 9.50 -0.68 8.28
CA ALA A 120 8.61 -0.52 7.13
C ALA A 120 7.15 -0.77 7.50
N TRP A 121 6.89 -1.83 8.28
CA TRP A 121 5.54 -2.19 8.69
C TRP A 121 4.90 -1.13 9.61
N GLU A 122 5.64 -0.61 10.59
CA GLU A 122 5.19 0.47 11.46
C GLU A 122 4.80 1.71 10.65
N LYS A 123 5.62 2.11 9.67
CA LYS A 123 5.32 3.25 8.79
C LYS A 123 4.07 3.01 7.95
N ILE A 124 3.91 1.81 7.37
CA ILE A 124 2.70 1.43 6.61
C ILE A 124 1.44 1.54 7.49
N ILE A 125 1.50 0.99 8.70
CA ILE A 125 0.39 1.05 9.67
C ILE A 125 0.07 2.50 10.05
N ASN A 126 1.09 3.31 10.33
CA ASN A 126 0.92 4.71 10.68
C ASN A 126 0.24 5.50 9.56
N VAL A 127 0.65 5.24 8.31
CA VAL A 127 0.04 5.86 7.14
C VAL A 127 -1.41 5.43 6.99
N TYR A 128 -1.75 4.14 7.15
CA TYR A 128 -3.15 3.71 7.09
C TYR A 128 -4.04 4.33 8.18
N LYS A 129 -3.51 4.56 9.38
CA LYS A 129 -4.26 5.20 10.47
C LYS A 129 -4.51 6.68 10.21
N ASN A 130 -3.54 7.39 9.67
CA ASN A 130 -3.54 8.87 9.68
C ASN A 130 -3.72 9.52 8.30
N SER A 131 -3.66 8.76 7.21
CA SER A 131 -3.76 9.28 5.84
C SER A 131 -5.21 9.32 5.36
N GLU A 132 -5.88 10.49 5.48
CA GLU A 132 -7.22 10.65 4.90
C GLU A 132 -7.18 10.44 3.38
N PHE A 133 -6.14 10.97 2.72
CA PHE A 133 -5.90 10.79 1.29
C PHE A 133 -5.92 9.30 0.88
N LEU A 134 -5.15 8.44 1.54
CA LEU A 134 -5.16 7.02 1.20
C LEU A 134 -6.47 6.34 1.60
N ASN A 135 -7.05 6.70 2.73
CA ASN A 135 -8.32 6.12 3.16
C ASN A 135 -9.43 6.38 2.14
N GLU A 136 -9.49 7.60 1.57
CA GLU A 136 -10.38 7.92 0.46
C GLU A 136 -10.08 7.09 -0.79
N LEU A 137 -8.81 6.95 -1.18
CA LEU A 137 -8.45 6.15 -2.36
C LEU A 137 -8.82 4.66 -2.20
N PHE A 138 -8.60 4.08 -1.02
CA PHE A 138 -9.03 2.72 -0.72
C PHE A 138 -10.56 2.60 -0.74
N HIS A 139 -11.27 3.58 -0.20
CA HIS A 139 -12.73 3.57 -0.20
C HIS A 139 -13.29 3.61 -1.62
N VAL A 140 -12.78 4.50 -2.46
CA VAL A 140 -13.21 4.63 -3.86
C VAL A 140 -12.92 3.36 -4.66
N LYS A 141 -11.75 2.72 -4.46
CA LYS A 141 -11.34 1.56 -5.27
C LYS A 141 -11.87 0.22 -4.76
N TYR A 142 -11.93 0.04 -3.45
CA TYR A 142 -12.20 -1.24 -2.80
C TYR A 142 -13.38 -1.21 -1.82
N ASN A 143 -14.05 -0.06 -1.65
CA ASN A 143 -15.20 0.08 -0.77
C ASN A 143 -14.93 -0.38 0.67
N PHE A 144 -13.77 0.02 1.21
CA PHE A 144 -13.42 -0.07 2.63
C PHE A 144 -12.37 0.99 2.96
N ARG A 145 -12.18 1.31 4.25
CA ARG A 145 -11.11 2.21 4.71
C ARG A 145 -10.13 1.46 5.63
N PRO A 146 -8.81 1.53 5.37
CA PRO A 146 -7.78 0.89 6.19
C PRO A 146 -7.78 1.31 7.66
N ASP A 147 -7.96 2.60 7.97
CA ASP A 147 -8.04 3.14 9.34
C ASP A 147 -8.97 2.32 10.25
N LYS A 148 -10.17 2.00 9.76
CA LYS A 148 -11.18 1.23 10.51
C LYS A 148 -10.80 -0.22 10.78
N ILE A 149 -9.99 -0.82 9.92
CA ILE A 149 -9.58 -2.22 10.08
C ILE A 149 -8.36 -2.32 11.01
N VAL A 150 -7.44 -1.36 10.88
CA VAL A 150 -6.19 -1.35 11.64
C VAL A 150 -6.42 -0.98 13.11
N GLU A 151 -7.38 -0.10 13.42
CA GLU A 151 -7.75 0.25 14.81
C GLU A 151 -8.28 -0.96 15.61
N ASP A 152 -9.13 -1.79 15.00
CA ASP A 152 -9.72 -2.99 15.63
C ASP A 152 -8.67 -4.04 16.06
N SER A 153 -7.50 -4.04 15.44
CA SER A 153 -6.38 -4.94 15.78
C SER A 153 -5.72 -4.60 17.12
N THR A 154 -5.82 -3.35 17.58
CA THR A 154 -5.20 -2.87 18.83
C THR A 154 -6.11 -3.01 20.05
N THR A 155 -7.43 -3.01 19.86
CA THR A 155 -8.43 -3.06 20.95
C THR A 155 -8.68 -4.48 21.48
N SER A 156 -8.17 -5.52 20.82
CA SER A 156 -8.34 -6.92 21.23
C SER A 156 -7.20 -7.45 22.13
N GLN A 157 -6.30 -6.59 22.62
CA GLN A 157 -5.14 -7.00 23.44
C GLN A 157 -5.21 -6.57 24.92
N THR A 158 -6.34 -6.04 25.41
CA THR A 158 -6.52 -5.62 26.82
C THR A 158 -7.56 -6.43 27.59
N ASP A 159 -7.62 -7.75 27.36
CA ASP A 159 -8.33 -8.67 28.26
C ASP A 159 -7.58 -10.01 28.35
N THR A 160 -6.47 -10.06 29.09
CA THR A 160 -6.07 -11.24 29.89
C THR A 160 -5.07 -10.86 30.97
#